data_AF-A0A1Q4XVT5-F1
#
_entry.id   AF-A0A1Q4XVT5-F1
#
_cell.length_a   1.000
_cell.length_b   1.000
_cell.length_c   1.000
_cell.angle_alpha   90.00
_cell.angle_beta   90.00
_cell.angle_gamma   90.00
#
_symmetry.space_group_name_H-M   'P 1'
#
loop_
_entity.id
_entity.type
_entity.pdbx_description
1 polymer ?
#
loop_
_entity_poly.entity_id
_entity_poly.type
_entity_poly.pdbx_seq_one_letter_code
_entity_poly.pdbx_strand_id
1 'polypeptide(L)'
;MTAEPTPTRTPTRFVALAGAAAVVLTVALVGGLDLYRLGESTRHLRRTISEYALGPYRWVFDTGVLLLVAGSVAILAVLVRHGVAKWNSVGAVAFGAWSVGLTLVVIFPKNNWAIGPSMSGSIHRFGSLLAFIALPIAATLLARPWRRDPVWGAHARWTFRFGLLSALAFTPILYAIGVNAVVGTSWWRVIPLGYVERVLVLTEVVAVLVAGAWAIAVAHRPATPDQVYKPSSTSL
;
A
#
# COMPACT_ATOMS: atom_id res chain seq x y z
N MET A 1 10.33 39.01 29.77
CA MET A 1 10.06 38.44 28.43
C MET A 1 10.63 37.03 28.40
N THR A 2 9.82 36.03 28.71
CA THR A 2 10.18 34.61 28.52
C THR A 2 10.04 34.31 27.05
N ALA A 3 11.16 34.07 26.36
CA ALA A 3 11.15 33.61 24.98
C ALA A 3 10.40 32.28 24.91
N GLU A 4 9.27 32.26 24.18
CA GLU A 4 8.52 31.05 23.89
C GLU A 4 9.43 30.14 23.05
N PRO A 5 9.73 28.90 23.49
CA PRO A 5 10.61 28.02 22.74
C PRO A 5 9.97 27.70 21.39
N THR A 6 10.63 28.08 20.30
CA THR A 6 10.22 27.76 18.94
C THR A 6 9.97 26.26 18.83
N PRO A 7 8.78 25.79 18.42
CA PRO A 7 8.48 24.36 18.38
C PRO A 7 9.44 23.68 17.40
N THR A 8 10.38 22.90 17.94
CA THR A 8 11.30 22.10 17.14
C THR A 8 10.48 21.04 16.41
N ARG A 9 10.47 21.09 15.07
CA ARG A 9 9.83 20.05 14.27
C ARG A 9 10.53 18.72 14.57
N THR A 10 9.81 17.78 15.17
CA THR A 10 10.35 16.46 15.47
C THR A 10 10.76 15.75 14.18
N PRO A 11 11.96 15.11 14.12
CA PRO A 11 12.43 14.40 12.92
C PRO A 11 11.42 13.39 12.35
N THR A 12 10.60 12.77 13.22
CA THR A 12 9.51 11.85 12.82
C THR A 12 8.43 12.50 11.98
N ARG A 13 8.14 13.79 12.19
CA ARG A 13 7.14 14.52 11.42
C ARG A 13 7.61 14.70 9.98
N PHE A 14 8.89 15.01 9.78
CA PHE A 14 9.48 15.08 8.45
C PHE A 14 9.45 13.73 7.74
N VAL A 15 9.77 12.64 8.44
CA VAL A 15 9.68 11.28 7.88
C VAL A 15 8.25 10.95 7.45
N ALA A 16 7.24 11.27 8.29
CA ALA A 16 5.83 11.03 7.96
C ALA A 16 5.37 11.85 6.73
N LEU A 17 5.74 13.13 6.68
CA LEU A 17 5.42 14.02 5.56
C LEU A 17 6.11 13.60 4.27
N ALA A 18 7.41 13.30 4.32
CA ALA A 18 8.17 12.81 3.18
C ALA A 18 7.61 11.48 2.67
N GLY A 19 7.25 10.57 3.59
CA GLY A 19 6.61 9.31 3.23
C GLY A 19 5.28 9.50 2.51
N ALA A 20 4.40 10.33 3.06
CA ALA A 20 3.13 10.65 2.41
C ALA A 20 3.33 11.35 1.06
N ALA A 21 4.28 12.28 0.96
CA ALA A 21 4.62 12.96 -0.29
C ALA A 21 5.14 11.99 -1.36
N ALA A 22 5.94 10.98 -0.99
CA ALA A 22 6.39 9.95 -1.91
C ALA A 22 5.22 9.10 -2.46
N VAL A 23 4.23 8.78 -1.62
CA VAL A 23 3.00 8.09 -2.05
C VAL A 23 2.18 8.97 -3.00
N VAL A 24 2.02 10.26 -2.70
CA VAL A 24 1.34 11.22 -3.59
C VAL A 24 2.07 11.35 -4.93
N LEU A 25 3.40 11.43 -4.91
CA LEU A 25 4.20 11.48 -6.13
C LEU A 25 4.08 10.19 -6.94
N THR A 26 3.94 9.03 -6.29
CA THR A 26 3.61 7.78 -6.98
C THR A 26 2.29 7.89 -7.74
N VAL A 27 1.24 8.41 -7.09
CA VAL A 27 -0.07 8.63 -7.73
C VAL A 27 0.07 9.57 -8.92
N ALA A 28 0.82 10.66 -8.77
CA ALA A 28 1.03 11.62 -9.84
C ALA A 28 1.78 10.99 -11.04
N LEU A 29 2.84 10.22 -10.79
CA LEU A 29 3.64 9.58 -11.84
C LEU A 29 2.87 8.46 -12.55
N VAL A 30 2.38 7.47 -11.79
CA VAL A 30 1.73 6.29 -12.36
C VAL A 30 0.33 6.62 -12.86
N GLY A 31 -0.44 7.40 -12.10
CA GLY A 31 -1.75 7.88 -12.52
C GLY A 31 -1.67 8.86 -13.68
N GLY A 32 -0.69 9.76 -13.68
CA GLY A 32 -0.43 10.66 -14.80
C GLY A 32 -0.04 9.91 -16.07
N LEU A 33 0.81 8.87 -15.95
CA LEU A 33 1.12 7.99 -17.07
C LEU A 33 -0.13 7.25 -17.57
N ASP A 34 -0.95 6.71 -16.68
CA ASP A 34 -2.17 5.99 -17.07
C ASP A 34 -3.19 6.91 -17.76
N LEU A 35 -3.35 8.15 -17.27
CA LEU A 35 -4.17 9.19 -17.90
C LEU A 35 -3.59 9.66 -19.24
N TYR A 36 -2.28 9.82 -19.36
CA TYR A 36 -1.62 10.13 -20.63
C TYR A 36 -1.93 9.04 -21.68
N ARG A 37 -1.83 7.77 -21.29
CA ARG A 37 -2.12 6.62 -22.15
C ARG A 37 -3.60 6.48 -22.50
N LEU A 38 -4.49 6.99 -21.63
CA LEU A 38 -5.92 7.14 -21.94
C LEU A 38 -6.21 8.07 -23.10
N GLY A 39 -5.41 9.15 -23.25
CA GLY A 39 -5.52 10.06 -24.38
C GLY A 39 -5.21 9.40 -25.73
N GLU A 40 -4.40 8.34 -25.74
CA GLU A 40 -4.01 7.63 -26.97
C GLU A 40 -5.00 6.52 -27.35
N SER A 41 -5.44 5.69 -26.39
CA SER A 41 -6.39 4.61 -26.66
C SER A 41 -6.95 4.01 -25.38
N THR A 42 -8.26 3.75 -25.31
CA THR A 42 -8.88 3.04 -24.18
C THR A 42 -8.49 1.54 -24.08
N ARG A 43 -7.90 0.96 -25.14
CA ARG A 43 -7.53 -0.48 -25.17
C ARG A 43 -6.52 -0.85 -24.09
N HIS A 44 -5.65 0.07 -23.67
CA HIS A 44 -4.66 -0.21 -22.62
C HIS A 44 -5.30 -0.46 -21.24
N LEU A 45 -6.54 -0.02 -21.00
CA LEU A 45 -7.25 -0.28 -19.73
C LEU A 45 -7.53 -1.77 -19.48
N ARG A 46 -7.53 -2.59 -20.53
CA ARG A 46 -7.65 -4.05 -20.40
C ARG A 46 -6.35 -4.69 -19.89
N ARG A 47 -5.22 -3.98 -20.00
CA ARG A 47 -3.88 -4.41 -19.58
C ARG A 47 -3.56 -3.82 -18.20
N THR A 48 -2.70 -4.52 -17.48
CA THR A 48 -2.30 -4.14 -16.13
C THR A 48 -1.43 -2.88 -16.16
N ILE A 49 -1.51 -2.02 -15.14
CA ILE A 49 -0.58 -0.92 -14.87
C ILE A 49 0.86 -1.47 -14.82
N SER A 50 1.05 -2.63 -14.19
CA SER A 50 2.35 -3.34 -14.17
C SER A 50 2.91 -3.68 -15.55
N GLU A 51 2.11 -3.60 -16.62
CA GLU A 51 2.59 -3.79 -17.99
C GLU A 51 3.44 -2.61 -18.49
N TYR A 52 3.35 -1.43 -17.85
CA TYR A 52 4.25 -0.31 -18.16
C TYR A 52 5.72 -0.66 -17.93
N ALA A 53 6.01 -1.65 -17.07
CA ALA A 53 7.36 -2.18 -16.84
C ALA A 53 7.99 -2.86 -18.07
N LEU A 54 7.20 -3.20 -19.10
CA LEU A 54 7.69 -3.85 -20.33
C LEU A 54 7.95 -2.86 -21.48
N GLY A 55 7.59 -1.59 -21.31
CA GLY A 55 7.60 -0.59 -22.37
C GLY A 55 8.60 0.56 -22.15
N PRO A 56 8.57 1.58 -23.02
CA PRO A 56 9.43 2.76 -22.91
C PRO A 56 9.21 3.56 -21.61
N TYR A 57 8.05 3.41 -20.98
CA TYR A 57 7.69 4.09 -19.73
C TYR A 57 8.04 3.30 -18.46
N ARG A 58 8.84 2.23 -18.58
CA ARG A 58 9.28 1.42 -17.44
C ARG A 58 9.84 2.26 -16.31
N TRP A 59 10.70 3.23 -16.63
CA TRP A 59 11.36 4.05 -15.62
C TRP A 59 10.37 4.87 -14.77
N VAL A 60 9.25 5.33 -15.36
CA VAL A 60 8.18 6.06 -14.65
C VAL A 60 7.48 5.12 -13.68
N PHE A 61 7.13 3.92 -14.16
CA PHE A 61 6.49 2.89 -13.35
C PHE A 61 7.41 2.46 -12.19
N ASP A 62 8.65 2.06 -12.49
CA ASP A 62 9.63 1.59 -11.50
C ASP A 62 9.89 2.68 -10.44
N THR A 63 10.08 3.93 -10.87
CA THR A 63 10.30 5.07 -9.96
C THR A 63 9.07 5.31 -9.08
N GLY A 64 7.86 5.29 -9.65
CA GLY A 64 6.61 5.40 -8.90
C GLY A 64 6.49 4.29 -7.86
N VAL A 65 6.70 3.03 -8.23
CA VAL A 65 6.59 1.91 -7.29
C VAL A 65 7.66 1.99 -6.19
N LEU A 66 8.90 2.39 -6.50
CA LEU A 66 9.94 2.58 -5.49
C LEU A 66 9.63 3.74 -4.52
N LEU A 67 9.03 4.82 -5.00
CA LEU A 67 8.53 5.90 -4.13
C LEU A 67 7.41 5.40 -3.20
N LEU A 68 6.51 4.55 -3.69
CA LEU A 68 5.47 3.92 -2.87
C LEU A 68 6.06 2.98 -1.82
N VAL A 69 7.10 2.22 -2.16
CA VAL A 69 7.86 1.39 -1.21
C VAL A 69 8.49 2.28 -0.13
N ALA A 70 9.24 3.30 -0.52
CA ALA A 70 9.90 4.20 0.43
C ALA A 70 8.90 4.91 1.34
N GLY A 71 7.78 5.39 0.77
CA GLY A 71 6.69 6.03 1.50
C GLY A 71 6.01 5.08 2.49
N SER A 72 5.73 3.84 2.06
CA SER A 72 5.15 2.78 2.89
C SER A 72 6.03 2.46 4.10
N VAL A 73 7.33 2.29 3.88
CA VAL A 73 8.31 2.01 4.95
C VAL A 73 8.41 3.19 5.92
N ALA A 74 8.47 4.43 5.43
CA ALA A 74 8.52 5.62 6.26
C ALA A 74 7.27 5.77 7.14
N ILE A 75 6.08 5.55 6.57
CA ILE A 75 4.80 5.58 7.28
C ILE A 75 4.77 4.51 8.38
N LEU A 76 5.12 3.27 8.05
CA LEU A 76 5.17 2.18 9.03
C LEU A 76 6.16 2.47 10.16
N ALA A 77 7.36 2.96 9.83
CA ALA A 77 8.39 3.29 10.81
C ALA A 77 7.90 4.34 11.82
N VAL A 78 7.15 5.36 11.36
CA VAL A 78 6.56 6.38 12.25
C VAL A 78 5.47 5.76 13.14
N LEU A 79 4.56 4.96 12.58
CA LEU A 79 3.51 4.29 13.35
C LEU A 79 4.09 3.36 14.43
N VAL A 80 5.17 2.63 14.10
CA VAL A 80 5.87 1.76 15.05
C VAL A 80 6.59 2.57 16.13
N ARG A 81 7.33 3.62 15.73
CA ARG A 81 8.09 4.46 16.66
C ARG A 81 7.19 5.17 17.69
N HIS A 82 5.97 5.51 17.31
CA HIS A 82 4.99 6.15 18.19
C HIS A 82 4.03 5.17 18.88
N GLY A 83 4.32 3.86 18.83
CA GLY A 83 3.56 2.85 19.58
C GLY A 83 2.16 2.54 19.03
N VAL A 84 1.80 3.05 17.84
CA VAL A 84 0.54 2.69 17.18
C VAL A 84 0.53 1.22 16.77
N ALA A 85 1.69 0.71 16.35
CA ALA A 85 1.90 -0.69 16.02
C ALA A 85 3.16 -1.24 16.70
N LYS A 86 3.13 -2.49 17.14
CA LYS A 86 4.36 -3.20 17.49
C LYS A 86 5.04 -3.66 16.21
N TRP A 87 6.36 -3.55 16.12
CA TRP A 87 7.13 -3.93 14.93
C TRP A 87 6.94 -5.41 14.52
N ASN A 88 6.68 -6.28 15.50
CA ASN A 88 6.43 -7.71 15.31
C ASN A 88 4.94 -8.09 15.27
N SER A 89 4.03 -7.10 15.27
CA SER A 89 2.60 -7.39 15.09
C SER A 89 2.33 -7.87 13.67
N VAL A 90 1.31 -8.72 13.50
CA VAL A 90 0.90 -9.22 12.18
C VAL A 90 0.63 -8.08 11.20
N GLY A 91 -0.01 -7.00 11.66
CA GLY A 91 -0.26 -5.82 10.84
C GLY A 91 1.01 -5.13 10.34
N ALA A 92 2.03 -4.98 11.21
CA ALA A 92 3.31 -4.38 10.82
C ALA A 92 4.12 -5.28 9.88
N VAL A 93 4.16 -6.59 10.17
CA VAL A 93 4.83 -7.58 9.30
C VAL A 93 4.18 -7.62 7.92
N ALA A 94 2.85 -7.61 7.85
CA ALA A 94 2.13 -7.56 6.58
C ALA A 94 2.39 -6.25 5.81
N PHE A 95 2.51 -5.10 6.48
CA PHE A 95 2.89 -3.84 5.83
C PHE A 95 4.33 -3.91 5.27
N GLY A 96 5.23 -4.55 6.00
CA GLY A 96 6.57 -4.87 5.50
C GLY A 96 6.53 -5.78 4.27
N ALA A 97 5.74 -6.86 4.32
CA ALA A 97 5.57 -7.79 3.20
C ALA A 97 4.97 -7.13 1.95
N TRP A 98 4.06 -6.16 2.12
CA TRP A 98 3.58 -5.28 1.03
C TRP A 98 4.75 -4.59 0.32
N SER A 99 5.63 -3.97 1.10
CA SER A 99 6.79 -3.24 0.58
C SER A 99 7.79 -4.17 -0.13
N VAL A 100 7.96 -5.39 0.39
CA VAL A 100 8.78 -6.44 -0.24
C VAL A 100 8.16 -6.89 -1.57
N GLY A 101 6.85 -7.16 -1.60
CA GLY A 101 6.14 -7.57 -2.82
C GLY A 101 6.25 -6.55 -3.94
N LEU A 102 6.08 -5.26 -3.62
CA LEU A 102 6.29 -4.16 -4.58
C LEU A 102 7.75 -4.07 -5.05
N THR A 103 8.72 -4.29 -4.17
CA THR A 103 10.14 -4.31 -4.54
C THR A 103 10.43 -5.45 -5.52
N LEU A 104 9.86 -6.64 -5.30
CA LEU A 104 9.98 -7.78 -6.24
C LEU A 104 9.40 -7.45 -7.61
N VAL A 105 8.26 -6.73 -7.67
CA VAL A 105 7.62 -6.29 -8.92
C VAL A 105 8.55 -5.41 -9.77
N VAL A 106 9.37 -4.57 -9.14
CA VAL A 106 10.34 -3.68 -9.82
C VAL A 106 11.58 -4.45 -10.26
N ILE A 107 12.13 -5.29 -9.38
CA ILE A 107 13.38 -6.03 -9.64
C ILE A 107 13.17 -7.09 -10.73
N PHE A 108 12.02 -7.75 -10.72
CA PHE A 108 11.70 -8.85 -11.62
C PHE A 108 10.62 -8.42 -12.62
N PRO A 109 10.99 -8.16 -13.89
CA PRO A 109 10.02 -7.84 -14.93
C PRO A 109 8.92 -8.91 -15.08
N LYS A 110 7.72 -8.42 -15.39
CA LYS A 110 6.56 -9.25 -15.76
C LYS A 110 6.88 -10.16 -16.96
N ASN A 111 6.14 -11.26 -17.11
CA ASN A 111 6.20 -12.09 -18.32
C ASN A 111 5.89 -11.25 -19.57
N ASN A 112 6.82 -11.25 -20.53
CA ASN A 112 6.52 -10.82 -21.89
C ASN A 112 5.96 -12.00 -22.67
N TRP A 113 4.63 -12.05 -22.77
CA TRP A 113 3.93 -13.15 -23.43
C TRP A 113 4.22 -13.27 -24.94
N ALA A 114 4.83 -12.26 -25.58
CA ALA A 114 5.29 -12.38 -26.97
C ALA A 114 6.46 -13.36 -27.14
N ILE A 115 7.24 -13.59 -26.07
CA ILE A 115 8.39 -14.52 -26.05
C ILE A 115 8.18 -15.73 -25.15
N GLY A 116 7.12 -15.74 -24.33
CA GLY A 116 6.73 -16.88 -23.48
C GLY A 116 6.93 -16.64 -21.98
N PRO A 117 6.63 -17.64 -21.14
CA PRO A 117 6.76 -17.53 -19.69
C PRO A 117 8.23 -17.47 -19.25
N SER A 118 8.51 -16.77 -18.15
CA SER A 118 9.84 -16.68 -17.57
C SER A 118 9.84 -16.86 -16.05
N MET A 119 11.00 -17.21 -15.49
CA MET A 119 11.20 -17.22 -14.03
C MET A 119 10.97 -15.83 -13.43
N SER A 120 11.49 -14.79 -14.10
CA SER A 120 11.34 -13.40 -13.67
C SER A 120 9.86 -13.01 -13.55
N GLY A 121 9.04 -13.29 -14.56
CA GLY A 121 7.62 -12.95 -14.48
C GLY A 121 6.83 -13.85 -13.53
N SER A 122 7.34 -15.04 -13.19
CA SER A 122 6.78 -15.86 -12.10
C SER A 122 7.04 -15.21 -10.73
N ILE A 123 8.25 -14.69 -10.50
CA ILE A 123 8.60 -13.93 -9.29
C ILE A 123 7.81 -12.61 -9.24
N HIS A 124 7.65 -11.91 -10.36
CA HIS A 124 6.80 -10.72 -10.46
C HIS A 124 5.38 -11.02 -10.01
N ARG A 125 4.77 -12.09 -10.55
CA ARG A 125 3.42 -12.50 -10.18
C ARG A 125 3.32 -12.83 -8.69
N PHE A 126 4.30 -13.53 -8.14
CA PHE A 126 4.37 -13.80 -6.70
C PHE A 126 4.46 -12.49 -5.90
N GLY A 127 5.32 -11.56 -6.29
CA GLY A 127 5.45 -10.24 -5.67
C GLY A 127 4.14 -9.44 -5.70
N SER A 128 3.42 -9.46 -6.82
CA SER A 128 2.10 -8.83 -6.94
C SER A 128 1.09 -9.46 -5.98
N LEU A 129 1.00 -10.79 -5.92
CA LEU A 129 0.09 -11.49 -5.00
C LEU A 129 0.45 -11.22 -3.54
N LEU A 130 1.74 -11.25 -3.21
CA LEU A 130 2.23 -10.93 -1.87
C LEU A 130 1.81 -9.52 -1.47
N ALA A 131 2.03 -8.53 -2.33
CA ALA A 131 1.61 -7.16 -2.09
C ALA A 131 0.09 -7.06 -1.89
N PHE A 132 -0.67 -7.51 -2.89
CA PHE A 132 -2.14 -7.37 -2.92
C PHE A 132 -2.88 -8.08 -1.78
N ILE A 133 -2.27 -9.11 -1.18
CA ILE A 133 -2.82 -9.79 -0.01
C ILE A 133 -2.33 -9.14 1.29
N ALA A 134 -1.06 -8.73 1.34
CA ALA A 134 -0.46 -8.26 2.57
C ALA A 134 -0.99 -6.90 3.03
N LEU A 135 -1.24 -5.96 2.12
CA LEU A 135 -1.72 -4.63 2.50
C LEU A 135 -3.14 -4.61 3.10
N PRO A 136 -4.16 -5.32 2.58
CA PRO A 136 -5.46 -5.37 3.24
C PRO A 136 -5.36 -5.98 4.65
N ILE A 137 -4.52 -7.01 4.83
CA ILE A 137 -4.22 -7.59 6.15
C ILE A 137 -3.55 -6.54 7.05
N ALA A 138 -2.55 -5.82 6.54
CA ALA A 138 -1.83 -4.79 7.26
C ALA A 138 -2.77 -3.69 7.76
N ALA A 139 -3.53 -3.08 6.85
CA ALA A 139 -4.42 -1.97 7.14
C ALA A 139 -5.52 -2.35 8.12
N THR A 140 -6.14 -3.53 7.96
CA THR A 140 -7.20 -4.00 8.86
C THR A 140 -6.66 -4.32 10.26
N LEU A 141 -5.55 -5.05 10.38
CA LEU A 141 -5.02 -5.48 11.67
C LEU A 141 -4.31 -4.37 12.42
N LEU A 142 -3.60 -3.46 11.73
CA LEU A 142 -2.99 -2.28 12.35
C LEU A 142 -4.06 -1.37 12.95
N ALA A 143 -5.18 -1.17 12.25
CA ALA A 143 -6.23 -0.26 12.68
C ALA A 143 -7.23 -0.86 13.68
N ARG A 144 -7.41 -2.18 13.69
CA ARG A 144 -8.46 -2.86 14.47
C ARG A 144 -8.47 -2.49 15.97
N PRO A 145 -7.33 -2.45 16.70
CA PRO A 145 -7.31 -2.12 18.12
C PRO A 145 -7.78 -0.68 18.40
N TRP A 146 -7.55 0.23 17.46
CA TRP A 146 -7.72 1.67 17.65
C TRP A 146 -9.09 2.20 17.22
N ARG A 147 -9.97 1.38 16.62
CA ARG A 147 -11.23 1.89 16.02
C ARG A 147 -12.18 2.59 17.00
N ARG A 148 -12.11 2.23 18.28
CA ARG A 148 -12.89 2.81 19.39
C ARG A 148 -12.10 3.80 20.23
N ASP A 149 -10.84 4.03 19.89
CA ASP A 149 -9.99 4.98 20.60
C ASP A 149 -10.55 6.41 20.46
N PRO A 150 -10.66 7.19 21.55
CA PRO A 150 -11.24 8.53 21.51
C PRO A 150 -10.39 9.52 20.70
N VAL A 151 -9.10 9.27 20.56
CA VAL A 151 -8.16 10.13 19.84
C VAL A 151 -7.96 9.65 18.41
N TRP A 152 -7.62 8.37 18.24
CA TRP A 152 -7.17 7.81 16.97
C TRP A 152 -8.27 7.09 16.19
N GLY A 153 -9.45 6.94 16.78
CA GLY A 153 -10.54 6.16 16.20
C GLY A 153 -10.96 6.60 14.80
N ALA A 154 -10.92 7.91 14.49
CA ALA A 154 -11.23 8.40 13.15
C ALA A 154 -10.25 7.87 12.09
N HIS A 155 -8.95 8.04 12.32
CA HIS A 155 -7.90 7.54 11.44
C HIS A 155 -7.97 6.01 11.31
N ALA A 156 -8.06 5.32 12.44
CA ALA A 156 -8.17 3.86 12.47
C ALA A 156 -9.38 3.34 11.69
N ARG A 157 -10.56 3.95 11.83
CA ARG A 157 -11.75 3.53 11.07
C ARG A 157 -11.55 3.69 9.57
N TRP A 158 -10.94 4.79 9.11
CA TRP A 158 -10.66 4.96 7.69
C TRP A 158 -9.62 3.97 7.18
N THR A 159 -8.50 3.77 7.89
CA THR A 159 -7.49 2.75 7.52
C THR A 159 -8.11 1.36 7.46
N PHE A 160 -8.95 1.02 8.44
CA PHE A 160 -9.67 -0.25 8.48
C PHE A 160 -10.64 -0.42 7.30
N ARG A 161 -11.44 0.61 6.99
CA ARG A 161 -12.40 0.59 5.87
C ARG A 161 -11.69 0.40 4.53
N PHE A 162 -10.60 1.13 4.28
CA PHE A 162 -9.86 0.96 3.04
C PHE A 162 -9.09 -0.37 2.98
N GLY A 163 -8.66 -0.90 4.12
CA GLY A 163 -8.18 -2.29 4.20
C GLY A 163 -9.24 -3.31 3.80
N LEU A 164 -10.49 -3.15 4.26
CA LEU A 164 -11.60 -4.01 3.82
C LEU A 164 -11.96 -3.80 2.34
N LEU A 165 -11.98 -2.55 1.86
CA LEU A 165 -12.24 -2.26 0.44
C LEU A 165 -11.18 -2.85 -0.47
N SER A 166 -9.90 -2.82 -0.07
CA SER A 166 -8.81 -3.49 -0.78
C SER A 166 -8.99 -5.01 -0.78
N ALA A 167 -9.34 -5.62 0.35
CA ALA A 167 -9.65 -7.05 0.41
C ALA A 167 -10.81 -7.42 -0.53
N LEU A 168 -11.85 -6.58 -0.58
CA LEU A 168 -12.99 -6.74 -1.49
C LEU A 168 -12.56 -6.58 -2.96
N ALA A 169 -11.74 -5.58 -3.27
CA ALA A 169 -11.21 -5.33 -4.62
C ALA A 169 -10.31 -6.46 -5.13
N PHE A 170 -9.72 -7.26 -4.23
CA PHE A 170 -8.94 -8.44 -4.59
C PHE A 170 -9.80 -9.66 -4.94
N THR A 171 -11.07 -9.72 -4.52
CA THR A 171 -11.94 -10.89 -4.73
C THR A 171 -12.15 -11.32 -6.19
N PRO A 172 -12.20 -10.44 -7.22
CA PRO A 172 -12.30 -10.90 -8.60
C PRO A 172 -11.09 -11.72 -9.05
N ILE A 173 -9.89 -11.42 -8.53
CA ILE A 173 -8.67 -12.18 -8.82
C ILE A 173 -8.77 -13.57 -8.18
N LEU A 174 -9.22 -13.66 -6.92
CA LEU A 174 -9.46 -14.94 -6.24
C LEU A 174 -10.49 -15.78 -7.00
N TYR A 175 -11.58 -15.15 -7.46
CA TYR A 175 -12.58 -15.80 -8.29
C TYR A 175 -11.97 -16.36 -9.59
N ALA A 176 -11.17 -15.57 -10.31
CA ALA A 176 -10.53 -16.02 -11.54
C ALA A 176 -9.53 -17.17 -11.32
N ILE A 177 -8.82 -17.18 -10.18
CA ILE A 177 -7.95 -18.29 -9.77
C ILE A 177 -8.79 -19.55 -9.50
N GLY A 178 -9.90 -19.42 -8.75
CA GLY A 178 -10.80 -20.54 -8.47
C GLY A 178 -11.42 -21.15 -9.72
N VAL A 179 -11.91 -20.32 -10.64
CA VAL A 179 -12.44 -20.76 -11.94
C VAL A 179 -11.37 -21.50 -12.75
N ASN A 180 -10.13 -21.01 -12.75
CA ASN A 180 -9.04 -21.70 -13.42
C ASN A 180 -8.73 -23.06 -12.78
N ALA A 181 -8.74 -23.16 -11.45
CA ALA A 181 -8.45 -24.39 -10.73
C ALA A 181 -9.56 -25.44 -10.86
N VAL A 182 -10.83 -25.03 -10.90
CA VAL A 182 -11.99 -25.94 -10.91
C VAL A 182 -12.43 -26.30 -12.33
N VAL A 183 -12.45 -25.32 -13.25
CA VAL A 183 -13.04 -25.45 -14.59
C VAL A 183 -11.97 -25.42 -15.69
N GLY A 184 -10.70 -25.18 -15.35
CA GLY A 184 -9.60 -25.09 -16.33
C GLY A 184 -9.64 -23.84 -17.22
N THR A 185 -10.64 -22.97 -17.05
CA THR A 185 -10.76 -21.75 -17.86
C THR A 185 -9.64 -20.78 -17.50
N SER A 186 -8.88 -20.33 -18.50
CA SER A 186 -7.77 -19.42 -18.29
C SER A 186 -8.25 -18.07 -17.74
N TRP A 187 -7.58 -17.54 -16.72
CA TRP A 187 -7.98 -16.32 -16.00
C TRP A 187 -8.21 -15.11 -16.90
N TRP A 188 -7.46 -14.97 -18.01
CA TRP A 188 -7.58 -13.86 -18.96
C TRP A 188 -8.89 -13.87 -19.75
N ARG A 189 -9.63 -14.99 -19.75
CA ARG A 189 -10.98 -15.10 -20.31
C ARG A 189 -12.07 -14.76 -19.31
N VAL A 190 -11.75 -14.74 -18.01
CA VAL A 190 -12.72 -14.58 -16.92
C VAL A 190 -12.88 -13.11 -16.55
N ILE A 191 -11.77 -12.39 -16.41
CA ILE A 191 -11.77 -10.98 -16.00
C ILE A 191 -10.80 -10.13 -16.83
N PRO A 192 -11.16 -8.88 -17.16
CA PRO A 192 -10.22 -7.95 -17.75
C PRO A 192 -9.30 -7.40 -16.64
N LEU A 193 -8.16 -8.07 -16.42
CA LEU A 193 -7.24 -7.79 -15.30
C LEU A 193 -6.89 -6.31 -15.11
N GLY A 194 -6.75 -5.54 -16.19
CA GLY A 194 -6.37 -4.13 -16.10
C GLY A 194 -7.35 -3.26 -15.31
N TYR A 195 -8.66 -3.49 -15.41
CA TYR A 195 -9.64 -2.74 -14.62
C TYR A 195 -9.62 -3.16 -13.16
N VAL A 196 -9.51 -4.46 -12.91
CA VAL A 196 -9.48 -5.03 -11.56
C VAL A 196 -8.25 -4.53 -10.79
N GLU A 197 -7.07 -4.58 -11.43
CA GLU A 197 -5.83 -4.09 -10.83
C GLU A 197 -5.90 -2.58 -10.54
N ARG A 198 -6.49 -1.76 -11.43
CA ARG A 198 -6.66 -0.32 -11.17
C ARG A 198 -7.51 -0.05 -9.94
N VAL A 199 -8.66 -0.73 -9.80
CA VAL A 199 -9.53 -0.58 -8.62
C VAL A 199 -8.79 -1.04 -7.36
N LEU A 200 -8.12 -2.18 -7.42
CA LEU A 200 -7.33 -2.72 -6.32
C LEU A 200 -6.22 -1.76 -5.89
N VAL A 201 -5.34 -1.38 -6.81
CA VAL A 201 -4.23 -0.44 -6.56
C VAL A 201 -4.74 0.89 -6.03
N LEU A 202 -5.85 1.42 -6.58
CA LEU A 202 -6.45 2.66 -6.08
C LEU A 202 -6.86 2.51 -4.61
N THR A 203 -7.60 1.45 -4.26
CA THR A 203 -8.04 1.23 -2.87
C THR A 203 -6.86 1.05 -1.91
N GLU A 204 -5.80 0.39 -2.36
CA GLU A 204 -4.58 0.15 -1.60
C GLU A 204 -3.75 1.40 -1.37
N VAL A 205 -3.51 2.18 -2.43
CA VAL A 205 -2.78 3.45 -2.30
C VAL A 205 -3.54 4.42 -1.40
N VAL A 206 -4.88 4.46 -1.49
CA VAL A 206 -5.69 5.24 -0.55
C VAL A 206 -5.56 4.71 0.89
N ALA A 207 -5.51 3.39 1.10
CA ALA A 207 -5.26 2.81 2.42
C ALA A 207 -3.91 3.28 3.00
N VAL A 208 -2.85 3.28 2.18
CA VAL A 208 -1.52 3.78 2.56
C VAL A 208 -1.55 5.28 2.85
N LEU A 209 -2.23 6.09 2.03
CA LEU A 209 -2.37 7.54 2.26
C LEU A 209 -3.11 7.86 3.56
N VAL A 210 -4.18 7.12 3.88
CA VAL A 210 -4.91 7.28 5.15
C VAL A 210 -4.04 6.86 6.34
N ALA A 211 -3.26 5.78 6.21
CA ALA A 211 -2.26 5.40 7.21
C ALA A 211 -1.16 6.46 7.34
N GLY A 212 -0.77 7.11 6.23
CA GLY A 212 0.15 8.24 6.21
C GLY A 212 -0.39 9.47 6.93
N ALA A 213 -1.66 9.81 6.72
CA ALA A 213 -2.33 10.87 7.46
C ALA A 213 -2.34 10.57 8.97
N TRP A 214 -2.55 9.31 9.34
CA TRP A 214 -2.45 8.86 10.74
C TRP A 214 -1.01 9.00 11.27
N ALA A 215 -0.01 8.57 10.51
CA ALA A 215 1.42 8.69 10.85
C ALA A 215 1.82 10.16 11.06
N ILE A 216 1.34 11.06 10.20
CA ILE A 216 1.54 12.50 10.34
C ILE A 216 0.89 12.99 11.64
N ALA A 217 -0.37 12.62 11.92
CA ALA A 217 -1.09 13.05 13.10
C ALA A 217 -0.41 12.60 14.42
N VAL A 218 0.07 11.36 14.49
CA VAL A 218 0.81 10.88 15.69
C VAL A 218 2.16 11.57 15.84
N ALA A 219 2.86 11.84 14.75
CA ALA A 219 4.13 12.55 14.80
C ALA A 219 4.02 14.03 15.21
N HIS A 220 2.82 14.63 15.13
CA HIS A 220 2.57 16.00 15.60
C HIS A 220 2.35 16.07 17.12
N ARG A 221 1.95 14.99 17.80
CA ARG A 221 1.74 15.03 19.24
C ARG A 221 3.06 14.74 19.96
N PRO A 222 3.59 15.67 20.78
CA PRO A 222 4.73 15.36 21.63
C PRO A 222 4.33 14.25 22.60
N ALA A 223 5.23 13.27 22.80
CA ALA A 223 5.04 12.24 23.80
C ALA A 223 4.91 12.92 25.17
N THR A 224 3.73 12.85 25.79
CA THR A 224 3.58 13.26 27.18
C THR A 224 4.34 12.24 28.02
N PRO A 225 5.28 12.64 28.90
CA PRO A 225 6.11 11.72 29.68
C PRO A 225 5.32 10.65 30.47
N ASP A 226 4.05 10.92 30.77
CA ASP A 226 3.16 10.01 31.53
C ASP A 226 2.49 8.92 30.68
N GLN A 227 2.66 8.91 29.35
CA GLN A 227 2.12 7.88 28.46
C GLN A 227 3.12 6.77 28.13
N VAL A 228 3.90 6.32 29.12
CA VAL A 228 4.47 4.98 29.06
C VAL A 228 3.28 4.00 29.03
N TYR A 229 2.98 3.55 27.81
CA TYR A 229 1.93 2.61 27.43
C TYR A 229 1.68 1.53 28.50
N LYS A 230 0.55 1.62 29.20
CA LYS A 230 -0.08 0.49 29.88
C LYS A 230 -1.20 -0.02 28.99
N PRO A 231 -1.09 -1.21 28.37
CA PRO A 231 -2.24 -1.82 27.74
C PRO A 231 -3.30 -2.04 28.81
N SER A 232 -4.55 -1.67 28.51
CA SER A 232 -5.68 -1.92 29.39
C SER A 232 -5.76 -3.42 29.69
N SER A 233 -5.54 -3.78 30.94
CA SER A 233 -5.82 -5.09 31.49
C SER A 233 -7.33 -5.28 31.55
N THR A 234 -7.94 -5.59 30.42
CA THR A 234 -9.18 -6.36 30.39
C THR A 234 -8.80 -7.79 30.08
N SER A 235 -8.29 -8.46 31.11
CA SER A 235 -8.52 -9.87 31.33
C SER A 235 -10.02 -10.09 31.52
N LEU A 236 -10.64 -10.75 30.54
CA LEU A 236 -11.53 -11.92 30.66
C LEU A 236 -12.01 -12.29 29.25
#